data_AF-A0A1V6C5U2-F1
#
_entry.id   AF-A0A1V6C5U2-F1
#
_cell.length_a   1.000
_cell.length_b   1.000
_cell.length_c   1.000
_cell.angle_alpha   90.00
_cell.angle_beta   90.00
_cell.angle_gamma   90.00
#
_symmetry.space_group_name_H-M   'P 1'
#
loop_
_entity.id
_entity.type
_entity.pdbx_description
1 polymer ?
#
loop_
_entity_poly.entity_id
_entity_poly.type
_entity_poly.pdbx_seq_one_letter_code
_entity_poly.pdbx_strand_id
1 'polypeptide(L)'
;MANRKNKKGKGSSWKKMLVLLIVFVILVGGGYIGYKKYTAYQKYLAEQKQKEEEIRKQKLAEEQKRRELEQAQKQIGDLIAQMRDALKRGKYSLVRELAEKAKKIALAYNLSTDEIDRILREMNLAIAMAQLSKLEKIDDIYAYLPVRNQLKKIPRYPEIASRWDRLWKKTFQNEYTVLLELAEITSKKASEGDSPEINYTLSKSYLKQAKSIVASGKARSDINREKNILDVQSQAYVSNIGRSFQPVNLYR
;
A
#
# COMPACT_ATOMS: atom_id res chain seq x y z
N MET A 1 75.07 13.14 -108.00
CA MET A 1 73.95 12.20 -107.81
C MET A 1 73.38 12.36 -106.40
N ALA A 2 72.06 12.60 -106.30
CA ALA A 2 71.12 12.40 -105.17
C ALA A 2 71.49 12.97 -103.76
N ASN A 3 70.58 13.47 -102.91
CA ASN A 3 69.13 13.31 -102.83
C ASN A 3 68.50 14.44 -101.99
N ARG A 4 67.27 14.84 -102.34
CA ARG A 4 66.43 15.82 -101.64
C ARG A 4 65.97 15.27 -100.27
N LYS A 5 65.90 16.13 -99.24
CA LYS A 5 64.99 15.89 -98.10
C LYS A 5 63.99 17.04 -97.96
N ASN A 6 62.74 16.63 -98.20
CA ASN A 6 61.50 17.37 -98.14
C ASN A 6 61.06 17.50 -96.67
N LYS A 7 60.81 18.71 -96.16
CA LYS A 7 60.14 18.93 -94.85
C LYS A 7 58.89 19.80 -95.07
N LYS A 8 57.75 19.11 -95.24
CA LYS A 8 56.41 19.72 -95.24
C LYS A 8 56.11 20.31 -93.87
N GLY A 9 55.69 21.58 -93.85
CA GLY A 9 55.27 22.32 -92.67
C GLY A 9 54.12 21.64 -91.94
N LYS A 10 54.38 21.19 -90.72
CA LYS A 10 53.43 20.55 -89.80
C LYS A 10 53.18 21.48 -88.60
N GLY A 11 52.76 22.72 -88.87
CA GLY A 11 52.67 23.79 -87.84
C GLY A 11 51.27 24.29 -87.49
N SER A 12 50.28 24.08 -88.36
CA SER A 12 48.93 24.69 -88.22
C SER A 12 47.86 23.72 -87.70
N SER A 13 47.92 22.44 -88.10
CA SER A 13 46.90 21.44 -87.72
C SER A 13 46.99 20.98 -86.26
N TRP A 14 48.19 20.93 -85.67
CA TRP A 14 48.37 20.42 -84.30
C TRP A 14 47.96 21.45 -83.25
N LYS A 15 48.22 22.74 -83.49
CA LYS A 15 47.73 23.83 -82.63
C LYS A 15 46.21 23.90 -82.59
N LYS A 16 45.52 23.71 -83.73
CA LYS A 16 44.04 23.66 -83.79
C LYS A 16 43.47 22.44 -83.06
N MET A 17 44.11 21.28 -83.19
CA MET A 17 43.73 20.06 -82.47
C MET A 17 43.93 20.22 -80.95
N LEU A 18 45.00 20.89 -80.51
CA LEU A 18 45.30 21.14 -79.10
C LEU A 18 44.32 22.16 -78.48
N VAL A 19 43.94 23.20 -79.23
CA VAL A 19 42.87 24.13 -78.83
C VAL A 19 41.52 23.42 -78.70
N LEU A 20 41.15 22.57 -79.66
CA LEU A 20 39.92 21.76 -79.59
C LEU A 20 39.91 20.81 -78.38
N LEU A 21 41.07 20.21 -78.05
CA LEU A 21 41.20 19.31 -76.90
C LEU A 21 41.08 20.07 -75.56
N ILE A 22 41.66 21.27 -75.47
CA ILE A 22 41.51 22.15 -74.29
C ILE A 22 40.04 22.57 -74.12
N VAL A 23 39.37 22.98 -75.21
CA VAL A 23 37.95 23.35 -75.17
C VAL A 23 37.08 22.15 -74.77
N PHE A 24 37.39 20.95 -75.27
CA PHE A 24 36.69 19.72 -74.88
C PHE A 24 36.91 19.34 -73.41
N VAL A 25 38.13 19.47 -72.89
CA VAL A 25 38.43 19.24 -71.46
C VAL A 25 37.73 20.27 -70.57
N ILE A 26 37.62 21.53 -70.99
CA ILE A 26 36.89 22.58 -70.25
C ILE A 26 35.38 22.29 -70.25
N LEU A 27 34.81 21.87 -71.39
CA LEU A 27 33.39 21.55 -71.50
C LEU A 27 33.01 20.27 -70.71
N VAL A 28 33.81 19.20 -70.84
CA VAL A 28 33.58 17.94 -70.13
C VAL A 28 33.88 18.09 -68.63
N GLY A 29 34.94 18.81 -68.26
CA GLY A 29 35.27 19.11 -66.86
C GLY A 29 34.24 20.01 -66.18
N GLY A 30 33.78 21.06 -66.87
CA GLY A 30 32.71 21.93 -66.40
C GLY A 30 31.37 21.19 -66.25
N GLY A 31 31.02 20.35 -67.21
CA GLY A 31 29.83 19.50 -67.16
C GLY A 31 29.86 18.48 -66.00
N TYR A 32 31.01 17.85 -65.76
CA TYR A 32 31.19 16.89 -64.66
C TYR A 32 31.10 17.56 -63.28
N ILE A 33 31.71 18.74 -63.11
CA ILE A 33 31.62 19.51 -61.85
C ILE A 33 30.19 20.00 -61.59
N GLY A 34 29.49 20.46 -62.64
CA GLY A 34 28.08 20.85 -62.57
C GLY A 34 27.16 19.69 -62.16
N TYR A 35 27.33 18.52 -62.80
CA TYR A 35 26.57 17.31 -62.47
C TYR A 35 26.83 16.80 -61.06
N LYS A 36 28.09 16.82 -60.60
CA LYS A 36 28.45 16.42 -59.23
C LYS A 36 27.86 17.37 -58.17
N LYS A 37 27.85 18.69 -58.43
CA LYS A 37 27.18 19.67 -57.56
C LYS A 37 25.66 19.50 -57.57
N TYR A 38 25.05 19.25 -58.72
CA TYR A 38 23.60 19.03 -58.83
C TYR A 38 23.13 17.78 -58.09
N THR A 39 23.86 16.65 -58.23
CA THR A 39 23.55 15.41 -57.51
C THR A 39 23.77 15.52 -56.00
N ALA A 40 24.81 16.23 -55.55
CA ALA A 40 24.98 16.55 -54.13
C ALA A 40 23.87 17.47 -53.59
N TYR A 41 23.45 18.48 -54.35
CA TYR A 41 22.36 19.37 -53.97
C TYR A 41 21.00 18.65 -53.92
N GLN A 42 20.72 17.75 -54.86
CA GLN A 42 19.54 16.90 -54.82
C GLN A 42 19.53 15.96 -53.60
N LYS A 43 20.67 15.35 -53.25
CA LYS A 43 20.78 14.54 -52.03
C LYS A 43 20.54 15.38 -50.77
N TYR A 44 21.09 16.59 -50.71
CA TYR A 44 20.87 17.52 -49.60
C TYR A 44 19.39 17.91 -49.44
N LEU A 45 18.70 18.20 -50.55
CA LEU A 45 17.26 18.49 -50.55
C LEU A 45 16.42 17.27 -50.10
N ALA A 46 16.80 16.06 -50.52
CA ALA A 46 16.13 14.84 -50.09
C ALA A 46 16.34 14.56 -48.60
N GLU A 47 17.56 14.75 -48.08
CA GLU A 47 17.86 14.64 -46.65
C GLU A 47 17.13 15.70 -45.81
N GLN A 48 17.01 16.94 -46.32
CA GLN A 48 16.19 17.96 -45.65
C GLN A 48 14.72 17.57 -45.57
N LYS A 49 14.14 17.08 -46.68
CA LYS A 49 12.74 16.60 -46.69
C LYS A 49 12.52 15.42 -45.75
N GLN A 50 13.46 14.48 -45.68
CA GLN A 50 13.38 13.35 -44.73
C GLN A 50 13.45 13.82 -43.28
N LYS A 51 14.39 14.72 -42.96
CA LYS A 51 14.48 15.31 -41.61
C LYS A 51 13.22 16.10 -41.24
N GLU A 52 12.65 16.84 -42.19
CA GLU A 52 11.42 17.60 -41.97
C GLU A 52 10.19 16.68 -41.77
N GLU A 53 10.09 15.58 -42.53
CA GLU A 53 9.08 14.55 -42.30
C GLU A 53 9.27 13.81 -40.96
N GLU A 54 10.50 13.50 -40.57
CA GLU A 54 10.81 12.92 -39.27
C GLU A 54 10.45 13.85 -38.12
N ILE A 55 10.80 15.14 -38.21
CA ILE A 55 10.41 16.16 -37.23
C ILE A 55 8.89 16.30 -37.18
N ARG A 56 8.20 16.27 -38.33
CA ARG A 56 6.73 16.35 -38.37
C ARG A 56 6.09 15.12 -37.73
N LYS A 57 6.62 13.92 -37.99
CA LYS A 57 6.17 12.67 -37.34
C LYS A 57 6.44 12.69 -35.82
N GLN A 58 7.60 13.18 -35.39
CA GLN A 58 7.93 13.35 -33.97
C GLN A 58 6.98 14.34 -33.29
N LYS A 59 6.74 15.52 -33.88
CA LYS A 59 5.80 16.51 -33.34
C LYS A 59 4.38 15.97 -33.24
N LEU A 60 3.90 15.25 -34.26
CA LEU A 60 2.58 14.60 -34.23
C LEU A 60 2.50 13.53 -33.13
N ALA A 61 3.54 12.72 -32.95
CA ALA A 61 3.59 11.72 -31.89
C ALA A 61 3.66 12.34 -30.50
N GLU A 62 4.38 13.46 -30.32
CA GLU A 62 4.41 14.21 -29.07
C GLU A 62 3.07 14.86 -28.74
N GLU A 63 2.39 15.46 -29.73
CA GLU A 63 1.05 16.03 -29.54
C GLU A 63 0.02 14.95 -29.18
N GLN A 64 0.07 13.79 -29.84
CA GLN A 64 -0.80 12.66 -29.51
C GLN A 64 -0.54 12.17 -28.07
N LYS A 65 0.72 11.97 -27.69
CA LYS A 65 1.08 11.59 -26.32
C LYS A 65 0.62 12.62 -25.28
N ARG A 66 0.74 13.92 -25.57
CA ARG A 66 0.24 14.98 -24.68
C ARG A 66 -1.28 14.89 -24.51
N ARG A 67 -2.03 14.73 -25.60
CA ARG A 67 -3.50 14.59 -25.54
C ARG A 67 -3.93 13.36 -24.75
N GLU A 68 -3.24 12.23 -24.93
CA GLU A 68 -3.51 11.01 -24.17
C GLU A 68 -3.24 11.20 -22.67
N LEU A 69 -2.13 11.86 -22.31
CA LEU A 69 -1.82 12.18 -20.92
C LEU A 69 -2.84 13.13 -20.29
N GLU A 70 -3.25 14.18 -21.01
CA GLU A 70 -4.29 15.13 -20.55
C GLU A 70 -5.64 14.42 -20.36
N GLN A 71 -6.02 13.53 -21.28
CA GLN A 71 -7.24 12.73 -21.15
C GLN A 71 -7.17 11.78 -19.95
N ALA A 72 -6.05 11.10 -19.74
CA ALA A 72 -5.83 10.24 -18.58
C ALA A 72 -5.91 11.02 -17.26
N GLN A 73 -5.29 12.20 -17.19
CA GLN A 73 -5.38 13.09 -16.03
C GLN A 73 -6.81 13.52 -15.74
N LYS A 74 -7.56 13.89 -16.78
CA LYS A 74 -8.98 14.27 -16.64
C LYS A 74 -9.82 13.11 -16.13
N GLN A 75 -9.63 11.91 -16.68
CA GLN A 75 -10.32 10.70 -16.22
C GLN A 75 -10.02 10.38 -14.76
N ILE A 76 -8.77 10.47 -14.33
CA ILE A 76 -8.39 10.29 -12.93
C ILE A 76 -9.03 11.37 -12.04
N GLY A 77 -9.04 12.63 -12.48
CA GLY A 77 -9.71 13.72 -11.78
C GLY A 77 -11.21 13.47 -11.57
N ASP A 78 -11.91 13.01 -12.61
CA ASP A 78 -13.33 12.65 -12.54
C ASP A 78 -13.56 11.48 -11.58
N LEU A 79 -12.70 10.46 -11.62
CA LEU A 79 -12.76 9.32 -10.68
C LEU A 79 -12.52 9.76 -9.24
N ILE A 80 -11.56 10.65 -8.99
CA ILE A 80 -11.28 11.22 -7.66
C ILE A 80 -12.50 11.99 -7.14
N ALA A 81 -13.15 12.80 -7.99
CA ALA A 81 -14.36 13.51 -7.61
C ALA A 81 -15.48 12.55 -7.21
N GLN A 82 -15.69 11.48 -8.00
CA GLN A 82 -16.65 10.42 -7.68
C GLN A 82 -16.29 9.67 -6.41
N MET A 83 -15.01 9.38 -6.17
CA MET A 83 -14.55 8.75 -4.93
C MET A 83 -14.87 9.61 -3.71
N ARG A 84 -14.65 10.93 -3.76
CA ARG A 84 -14.97 11.85 -2.66
C ARG A 84 -16.47 11.91 -2.39
N ASP A 85 -17.31 11.96 -3.42
CA ASP A 85 -18.76 11.95 -3.26
C ASP A 85 -19.26 10.60 -2.69
N ALA A 86 -18.72 9.48 -3.19
CA ALA A 86 -19.02 8.15 -2.67
C ALA A 86 -18.60 8.00 -1.19
N LEU A 87 -17.44 8.55 -0.82
CA LEU A 87 -16.95 8.58 0.56
C LEU A 87 -17.91 9.36 1.48
N LYS A 88 -18.34 10.56 1.07
CA LYS A 88 -19.32 11.37 1.82
C LYS A 88 -20.65 10.64 2.04
N ARG A 89 -21.07 9.84 1.05
CA ARG A 89 -22.30 9.02 1.12
C ARG A 89 -22.10 7.68 1.85
N GLY A 90 -20.90 7.39 2.36
CA GLY A 90 -20.60 6.13 3.05
C GLY A 90 -20.56 4.89 2.14
N LYS A 91 -20.47 5.06 0.81
CA LYS A 91 -20.44 3.97 -0.18
C LYS A 91 -19.02 3.40 -0.33
N TYR A 92 -18.50 2.75 0.70
CA TYR A 92 -17.11 2.31 0.76
C TYR A 92 -16.71 1.26 -0.29
N SER A 93 -17.62 0.39 -0.72
CA SER A 93 -17.37 -0.55 -1.81
C SER A 93 -17.07 0.19 -3.12
N LEU A 94 -17.91 1.16 -3.45
CA LEU A 94 -17.77 2.00 -4.64
C LEU A 94 -16.46 2.81 -4.61
N VAL A 95 -16.06 3.34 -3.45
CA VAL A 95 -14.76 4.03 -3.30
C VAL A 95 -13.59 3.11 -3.67
N ARG A 96 -13.62 1.84 -3.24
CA ARG A 96 -12.56 0.86 -3.58
C ARG A 96 -12.54 0.54 -5.07
N GLU A 97 -13.70 0.30 -5.67
CA GLU A 97 -13.80 0.02 -7.10
C GLU A 97 -13.28 1.19 -7.97
N LEU A 98 -13.67 2.41 -7.62
CA LEU A 98 -13.19 3.63 -8.31
C LEU A 98 -11.69 3.83 -8.09
N ALA A 99 -11.19 3.57 -6.89
CA ALA A 99 -9.76 3.66 -6.59
C ALA A 99 -8.93 2.65 -7.40
N GLU A 100 -9.40 1.41 -7.57
CA GLU A 100 -8.72 0.42 -8.41
C GLU A 100 -8.68 0.85 -9.88
N LYS A 101 -9.80 1.37 -10.40
CA LYS A 101 -9.85 1.92 -11.76
C LYS A 101 -8.87 3.10 -11.91
N ALA A 102 -8.88 4.03 -10.97
CA ALA A 102 -7.99 5.19 -10.99
C ALA A 102 -6.51 4.78 -10.91
N LYS A 103 -6.16 3.81 -10.06
CA LYS A 103 -4.78 3.26 -9.96
C LYS A 103 -4.33 2.57 -11.23
N LYS A 104 -5.20 1.80 -11.90
CA LYS A 104 -4.86 1.17 -13.18
C LYS A 104 -4.52 2.21 -14.25
N ILE A 105 -5.29 3.29 -14.34
CA ILE A 105 -5.01 4.39 -15.28
C ILE A 105 -3.72 5.11 -14.87
N ALA A 106 -3.54 5.41 -13.57
CA ALA A 106 -2.35 6.09 -13.09
C ALA A 106 -1.07 5.29 -13.39
N LEU A 107 -1.08 3.96 -13.20
CA LEU A 107 0.04 3.08 -13.53
C LEU A 107 0.32 3.03 -15.03
N ALA A 108 -0.72 2.97 -15.88
CA ALA A 108 -0.56 2.93 -17.33
C ALA A 108 0.12 4.18 -17.90
N TYR A 109 -0.11 5.34 -17.28
CA TYR A 109 0.43 6.64 -17.72
C TYR A 109 1.52 7.20 -16.80
N ASN A 110 2.01 6.40 -15.83
CA ASN A 110 3.02 6.80 -14.83
C ASN A 110 2.67 8.10 -14.08
N LEU A 111 1.40 8.24 -13.67
CA LEU A 111 0.86 9.37 -12.92
C LEU A 111 0.87 9.07 -11.41
N SER A 112 0.88 10.14 -10.59
CA SER A 112 0.84 10.00 -9.12
C SER A 112 -0.47 9.35 -8.64
N THR A 113 -0.36 8.56 -7.57
CA THR A 113 -1.49 7.90 -6.89
C THR A 113 -1.74 8.46 -5.49
N ASP A 114 -1.01 9.50 -5.06
CA ASP A 114 -1.03 10.03 -3.70
C ASP A 114 -2.44 10.46 -3.24
N GLU A 115 -3.17 11.12 -4.13
CA GLU A 115 -4.52 11.60 -3.91
C GLU A 115 -5.52 10.43 -3.72
N ILE A 116 -5.35 9.36 -4.49
CA ILE A 116 -6.16 8.14 -4.41
C ILE A 116 -5.90 7.45 -3.07
N ASP A 117 -4.62 7.32 -2.70
CA ASP A 117 -4.21 6.69 -1.44
C ASP A 117 -4.64 7.49 -0.22
N ARG A 118 -4.63 8.83 -0.31
CA ARG A 118 -5.19 9.69 0.74
C ARG A 118 -6.66 9.42 0.97
N ILE A 119 -7.47 9.36 -0.09
CA ILE A 119 -8.91 9.08 0.03
C ILE A 119 -9.16 7.67 0.60
N LEU A 120 -8.37 6.68 0.16
CA LEU A 120 -8.45 5.33 0.71
C LEU A 120 -8.09 5.29 2.20
N ARG A 121 -7.09 6.05 2.64
CA ARG A 121 -6.73 6.19 4.05
C ARG A 121 -7.88 6.81 4.86
N GLU A 122 -8.46 7.90 4.37
CA GLU A 122 -9.62 8.56 5.00
C GLU A 122 -10.80 7.60 5.16
N MET A 123 -11.10 6.84 4.09
CA MET A 123 -12.14 5.79 4.11
C MET A 123 -11.84 4.73 5.18
N ASN A 124 -10.63 4.18 5.20
CA ASN A 124 -10.27 3.14 6.14
C ASN A 124 -10.29 3.64 7.60
N LEU A 125 -9.89 4.90 7.83
CA LEU A 125 -10.00 5.55 9.12
C LEU A 125 -11.47 5.68 9.56
N ALA A 126 -12.35 6.13 8.66
CA ALA A 126 -13.78 6.25 8.94
C ALA A 126 -14.41 4.89 9.29
N ILE A 127 -14.06 3.83 8.57
CA ILE A 127 -14.49 2.45 8.87
C ILE A 127 -13.99 2.03 10.25
N ALA A 128 -12.71 2.24 10.56
CA ALA A 128 -12.11 1.87 11.83
C ALA A 128 -12.76 2.64 13.01
N MET A 129 -13.01 3.93 12.85
CA MET A 129 -13.73 4.75 13.83
C MET A 129 -15.15 4.24 14.08
N ALA A 130 -15.88 3.88 13.02
CA ALA A 130 -17.24 3.36 13.14
C ALA A 130 -17.26 2.00 13.85
N GLN A 131 -16.36 1.09 13.49
CA GLN A 131 -16.21 -0.21 14.15
C GLN A 131 -15.83 -0.05 15.62
N LEU A 132 -14.86 0.80 15.93
CA LEU A 132 -14.43 1.08 17.30
C LEU A 132 -15.57 1.65 18.14
N SER A 133 -16.35 2.58 17.57
CA SER A 133 -17.51 3.17 18.26
C SER A 133 -18.62 2.15 18.53
N LYS A 134 -18.79 1.13 17.67
CA LYS A 134 -19.71 0.01 17.94
C LYS A 134 -19.23 -0.85 19.11
N LEU A 135 -17.93 -1.13 19.18
CA LEU A 135 -17.35 -1.92 20.28
C LEU A 135 -17.36 -1.17 21.62
N GLU A 136 -17.14 0.15 21.61
CA GLU A 136 -17.18 0.96 22.83
C GLU A 136 -18.57 1.02 23.47
N LYS A 137 -19.65 0.82 22.70
CA LYS A 137 -21.04 0.77 23.20
C LYS A 137 -21.43 -0.54 23.87
N ILE A 138 -20.56 -1.56 23.82
CA ILE A 138 -20.81 -2.83 24.50
C ILE A 138 -20.39 -2.66 25.96
N ASP A 139 -21.39 -2.51 26.83
CA ASP A 139 -21.18 -2.32 28.28
C ASP A 139 -21.19 -3.63 29.08
N ASP A 140 -21.51 -4.75 28.44
CA ASP A 140 -21.44 -6.08 29.07
C ASP A 140 -20.00 -6.48 29.42
N ILE A 141 -19.75 -6.76 30.70
CA ILE A 141 -18.45 -7.20 31.21
C ILE A 141 -18.09 -8.62 30.73
N TYR A 142 -19.06 -9.49 30.46
CA TYR A 142 -18.83 -10.85 29.98
C TYR A 142 -18.44 -10.90 28.50
N ALA A 143 -18.76 -9.85 27.74
CA ALA A 143 -18.40 -9.72 26.32
C ALA A 143 -16.91 -9.36 26.08
N TYR A 144 -16.05 -9.42 27.11
CA TYR A 144 -14.63 -9.02 27.01
C TYR A 144 -13.86 -9.73 25.89
N LEU A 145 -14.08 -11.04 25.71
CA LEU A 145 -13.36 -11.84 24.72
C LEU A 145 -13.84 -11.56 23.28
N PRO A 146 -15.15 -11.56 22.96
CA PRO A 146 -15.65 -11.10 21.67
C PRO A 146 -15.18 -9.69 21.31
N VAL A 147 -15.26 -8.74 22.25
CA VAL A 147 -14.82 -7.35 22.03
C VAL A 147 -13.33 -7.30 21.71
N ARG A 148 -12.49 -7.99 22.49
CA ARG A 148 -11.03 -8.04 22.25
C ARG A 148 -10.68 -8.63 20.90
N ASN A 149 -11.37 -9.71 20.49
CA ASN A 149 -11.14 -10.37 19.20
C ASN A 149 -11.54 -9.51 18.01
N GLN A 150 -12.64 -8.77 18.10
CA GLN A 150 -13.01 -7.82 17.04
C GLN A 150 -12.09 -6.60 17.03
N LEU A 151 -11.66 -6.10 18.19
CA LEU A 151 -10.74 -4.97 18.29
C LEU A 151 -9.38 -5.24 17.62
N LYS A 152 -8.87 -6.48 17.70
CA LYS A 152 -7.63 -6.90 16.98
C LYS A 152 -7.72 -6.75 15.47
N LYS A 153 -8.92 -6.81 14.90
CA LYS A 153 -9.12 -6.66 13.44
C LYS A 153 -9.11 -5.20 12.99
N ILE A 154 -9.23 -4.27 13.93
CA ILE A 154 -9.21 -2.83 13.66
C ILE A 154 -7.75 -2.37 13.71
N PRO A 155 -7.18 -1.84 12.61
CA PRO A 155 -5.85 -1.28 12.61
C PRO A 155 -5.73 -0.12 13.60
N ARG A 156 -4.60 -0.06 14.30
CA ARG A 156 -4.31 1.00 15.28
C ARG A 156 -3.76 2.23 14.58
N TYR A 157 -4.65 3.07 14.03
CA TYR A 157 -4.27 4.35 13.45
C TYR A 157 -3.94 5.40 14.54
N PRO A 158 -3.00 6.32 14.31
CA PRO A 158 -2.66 7.38 15.27
C PRO A 158 -3.86 8.17 15.78
N GLU A 159 -4.81 8.47 14.90
CA GLU A 159 -6.01 9.26 15.18
C GLU A 159 -6.99 8.56 16.14
N ILE A 160 -6.95 7.23 16.24
CA ILE A 160 -7.80 6.43 17.13
C ILE A 160 -7.02 5.66 18.19
N ALA A 161 -5.69 5.77 18.22
CA ALA A 161 -4.82 4.93 19.06
C ALA A 161 -5.20 5.00 20.55
N SER A 162 -5.46 6.21 21.07
CA SER A 162 -5.85 6.40 22.47
C SER A 162 -7.17 5.68 22.81
N ARG A 163 -8.19 5.79 21.94
CA ARG A 163 -9.48 5.10 22.12
C ARG A 163 -9.31 3.59 22.02
N TRP A 164 -8.52 3.13 21.04
CA TRP A 164 -8.19 1.71 20.85
C TRP A 164 -7.50 1.14 22.10
N ASP A 165 -6.48 1.80 22.62
CA ASP A 165 -5.70 1.38 23.79
C ASP A 165 -6.56 1.35 25.06
N ARG A 166 -7.43 2.36 25.21
CA ARG A 166 -8.38 2.42 26.33
C ARG A 166 -9.34 1.24 26.30
N LEU A 167 -9.94 0.94 25.14
CA LEU A 167 -10.84 -0.19 25.00
C LEU A 167 -10.11 -1.52 25.20
N TRP A 168 -8.90 -1.65 24.67
CA TRP A 168 -8.03 -2.80 24.88
C TRP A 168 -7.81 -3.09 26.36
N LYS A 169 -7.39 -2.07 27.13
CA LYS A 169 -7.24 -2.16 28.59
C LYS A 169 -8.57 -2.49 29.29
N LYS A 170 -9.67 -1.86 28.89
CA LYS A 170 -11.03 -2.16 29.42
C LYS A 170 -11.36 -3.64 29.27
N THR A 171 -11.01 -4.29 28.14
CA THR A 171 -11.28 -5.73 28.00
C THR A 171 -10.53 -6.61 29.01
N PHE A 172 -9.31 -6.24 29.44
CA PHE A 172 -8.60 -6.98 30.48
C PHE A 172 -9.15 -6.68 31.88
N GLN A 173 -9.57 -5.44 32.12
CA GLN A 173 -10.24 -5.08 33.37
C GLN A 173 -11.57 -5.83 33.53
N ASN A 174 -12.35 -5.97 32.44
CA ASN A 174 -13.60 -6.72 32.44
C ASN A 174 -13.34 -8.21 32.70
N GLU A 175 -12.37 -8.83 32.01
CA GLU A 175 -11.96 -10.22 32.25
C GLU A 175 -11.57 -10.46 33.71
N TYR A 176 -10.77 -9.57 34.28
CA TYR A 176 -10.41 -9.59 35.69
C TYR A 176 -11.64 -9.55 36.60
N THR A 177 -12.58 -8.64 36.32
CA THR A 177 -13.80 -8.47 37.12
C THR A 177 -14.69 -9.72 37.07
N VAL A 178 -14.87 -10.29 35.88
CA VAL A 178 -15.63 -11.55 35.68
C VAL A 178 -14.99 -12.70 36.46
N LEU A 179 -13.65 -12.82 36.42
CA LEU A 179 -12.95 -13.86 37.19
C LEU A 179 -13.13 -13.68 38.70
N LEU A 180 -13.17 -12.44 39.20
CA LEU A 180 -13.50 -12.19 40.61
C LEU A 180 -14.93 -12.58 40.95
N GLU A 181 -15.91 -12.26 40.09
CA GLU A 181 -17.31 -12.68 40.30
C GLU A 181 -17.44 -14.19 40.35
N LEU A 182 -16.81 -14.91 39.42
CA LEU A 182 -16.83 -16.36 39.42
C LEU A 182 -16.13 -16.95 40.64
N ALA A 183 -15.00 -16.37 41.05
CA ALA A 183 -14.29 -16.78 42.26
C ALA A 183 -15.14 -16.56 43.52
N GLU A 184 -15.85 -15.44 43.61
CA GLU A 184 -16.72 -15.09 44.73
C GLU A 184 -17.98 -15.97 44.80
N ILE A 185 -18.64 -16.21 43.67
CA ILE A 185 -19.82 -17.10 43.60
C ILE A 185 -19.42 -18.51 44.03
N THR A 186 -18.31 -19.02 43.52
CA THR A 186 -17.85 -20.38 43.84
C THR A 186 -17.32 -20.49 45.26
N SER A 187 -16.68 -19.47 45.84
CA SER A 187 -16.26 -19.53 47.26
C SER A 187 -17.47 -19.54 48.19
N LYS A 188 -18.52 -18.76 47.89
CA LYS A 188 -19.77 -18.75 48.67
C LYS A 188 -20.44 -20.13 48.65
N LYS A 189 -20.61 -20.73 47.46
CA LYS A 189 -21.16 -22.09 47.33
C LYS A 189 -20.35 -23.12 48.12
N ALA A 190 -19.02 -23.03 48.08
CA ALA A 190 -18.16 -23.91 48.87
C ALA A 190 -18.36 -23.72 50.38
N SER A 191 -18.56 -22.48 50.84
CA SER A 191 -18.84 -22.16 52.25
C SER A 191 -20.24 -22.59 52.69
N GLU A 192 -21.19 -22.70 51.76
CA GLU A 192 -22.55 -23.19 52.01
C GLU A 192 -22.64 -24.73 51.98
N GLY A 193 -21.56 -25.40 51.56
CA GLY A 193 -21.47 -26.86 51.49
C GLY A 193 -22.00 -27.46 50.18
N ASP A 194 -22.31 -26.63 49.17
CA ASP A 194 -22.61 -27.12 47.82
C ASP A 194 -21.30 -27.55 47.15
N SER A 195 -21.15 -28.85 46.90
CA SER A 195 -20.02 -29.45 46.19
C SER A 195 -18.66 -28.82 46.59
N PRO A 196 -18.33 -28.81 47.91
CA PRO A 196 -17.41 -27.83 48.49
C PRO A 196 -15.99 -27.95 47.93
N GLU A 197 -15.51 -29.16 47.68
CA GLU A 197 -14.18 -29.41 47.10
C GLU A 197 -14.04 -28.85 45.68
N ILE A 198 -15.06 -29.06 44.83
CA ILE A 198 -15.10 -28.59 43.44
C ILE A 198 -15.15 -27.07 43.44
N ASN A 199 -16.11 -26.49 44.17
CA ASN A 199 -16.32 -25.05 44.22
C ASN A 199 -15.13 -24.30 44.85
N TYR A 200 -14.49 -24.85 45.88
CA TYR A 200 -13.24 -24.30 46.43
C TYR A 200 -12.10 -24.32 45.41
N THR A 201 -11.92 -25.43 44.68
CA THR A 201 -10.88 -25.56 43.64
C THR A 201 -11.11 -24.57 42.49
N LEU A 202 -12.35 -24.45 42.01
CA LEU A 202 -12.75 -23.49 40.98
C LEU A 202 -12.49 -22.05 41.45
N SER A 203 -12.91 -21.70 42.67
CA SER A 203 -12.70 -20.37 43.24
C SER A 203 -11.23 -19.99 43.27
N LYS A 204 -10.35 -20.90 43.72
CA LYS A 204 -8.90 -20.69 43.72
C LYS A 204 -8.33 -20.53 42.31
N SER A 205 -8.81 -21.33 41.36
CA SER A 205 -8.37 -21.25 39.96
C SER A 205 -8.72 -19.88 39.36
N TYR A 206 -9.96 -19.43 39.51
CA TYR A 206 -10.40 -18.12 39.01
C TYR A 206 -9.65 -16.96 39.65
N LEU A 207 -9.47 -16.97 40.98
CA LEU A 207 -8.70 -15.93 41.68
C LEU A 207 -7.23 -15.91 41.23
N LYS A 208 -6.62 -17.09 41.04
CA LYS A 208 -5.25 -17.19 40.52
C LYS A 208 -5.14 -16.59 39.11
N GLN A 209 -6.09 -16.90 38.23
CA GLN A 209 -6.15 -16.33 36.89
C GLN A 209 -6.32 -14.80 36.95
N ALA A 210 -7.22 -14.29 37.78
CA ALA A 210 -7.42 -12.85 37.96
C ALA A 210 -6.11 -12.15 38.40
N LYS A 211 -5.42 -12.68 39.40
CA LYS A 211 -4.13 -12.16 39.87
C LYS A 211 -3.05 -12.20 38.80
N SER A 212 -3.07 -13.20 37.91
CA SER A 212 -2.11 -13.27 36.79
C SER A 212 -2.29 -12.12 35.79
N ILE A 213 -3.53 -11.68 35.55
CA ILE A 213 -3.82 -10.54 34.67
C ILE A 213 -3.25 -9.24 35.28
N VAL A 214 -3.45 -9.03 36.58
CA VAL A 214 -2.89 -7.89 37.32
C VAL A 214 -1.36 -7.93 37.30
N ALA A 215 -0.75 -9.08 37.60
CA ALA A 215 0.71 -9.25 37.61
C ALA A 215 1.34 -8.94 36.25
N SER A 216 0.62 -9.19 35.16
CA SER A 216 1.05 -8.81 33.80
C SER A 216 0.88 -7.32 33.45
N GLY A 217 0.40 -6.49 34.38
CA GLY A 217 0.18 -5.05 34.20
C GLY A 217 -1.04 -4.70 33.34
N LYS A 218 -1.91 -5.68 33.04
CA LYS A 218 -3.03 -5.51 32.10
C LYS A 218 -4.32 -5.02 32.75
N ALA A 219 -4.48 -5.21 34.06
CA ALA A 219 -5.62 -4.78 34.84
C ALA A 219 -5.18 -4.16 36.18
N ARG A 220 -6.04 -3.35 36.77
CA ARG A 220 -5.88 -2.82 38.13
C ARG A 220 -6.54 -3.78 39.11
N SER A 221 -5.85 -4.06 40.21
CA SER A 221 -6.36 -4.92 41.29
C SER A 221 -7.37 -4.19 42.16
N ASP A 222 -8.40 -4.93 42.56
CA ASP A 222 -9.32 -4.66 43.66
C ASP A 222 -8.90 -5.53 44.86
N ILE A 223 -7.92 -5.02 45.61
CA ILE A 223 -7.28 -5.73 46.72
C ILE A 223 -8.30 -6.14 47.78
N ASN A 224 -9.30 -5.30 48.05
CA ASN A 224 -10.31 -5.56 49.07
C ASN A 224 -11.19 -6.73 48.66
N ARG A 225 -11.66 -6.75 47.41
CA ARG A 225 -12.47 -7.86 46.89
C ARG A 225 -11.68 -9.17 46.84
N GLU A 226 -10.42 -9.12 46.42
CA GLU A 226 -9.53 -10.28 46.44
C GLU A 226 -9.33 -10.85 47.86
N LYS A 227 -9.14 -9.98 48.86
CA LYS A 227 -8.99 -10.39 50.27
C LYS A 227 -10.27 -11.05 50.79
N ASN A 228 -11.43 -10.46 50.54
CA ASN A 228 -12.71 -11.03 50.97
C ASN A 228 -12.92 -12.43 50.38
N ILE A 229 -12.57 -12.65 49.11
CA ILE A 229 -12.66 -13.98 48.49
C ILE A 229 -11.74 -14.98 49.20
N LEU A 230 -10.51 -14.60 49.56
CA LEU A 230 -9.57 -15.46 50.30
C LEU A 230 -10.10 -15.82 51.70
N ASP A 231 -10.72 -14.87 52.39
CA ASP A 231 -11.29 -15.09 53.72
C ASP A 231 -12.45 -16.11 53.64
N VAL A 232 -13.36 -15.95 52.66
CA VAL A 232 -14.45 -16.92 52.42
C VAL A 232 -13.91 -18.29 51.98
N GLN A 233 -12.88 -18.34 51.13
CA GLN A 233 -12.22 -19.60 50.77
C GLN A 233 -11.64 -20.31 51.99
N SER A 234 -11.02 -19.56 52.91
CA SER A 234 -10.45 -20.11 54.15
C SER A 234 -11.55 -20.64 55.07
N GLN A 235 -12.66 -19.91 55.21
CA GLN A 235 -13.82 -20.36 55.98
C GLN A 235 -14.44 -21.62 55.38
N ALA A 236 -14.66 -21.66 54.06
CA ALA A 236 -15.17 -22.83 53.34
C ALA A 236 -14.29 -24.06 53.56
N TYR A 237 -12.96 -23.87 53.50
CA TYR A 237 -12.02 -24.94 53.76
C TYR A 237 -12.17 -25.49 55.19
N VAL A 238 -12.16 -24.64 56.21
CA VAL A 238 -12.26 -25.07 57.62
C VAL A 238 -13.60 -25.73 57.94
N SER A 239 -14.70 -25.17 57.43
CA SER A 239 -16.06 -25.60 57.75
C SER A 239 -16.49 -26.87 57.03
N ASN A 240 -16.21 -26.98 55.73
CA ASN A 240 -16.84 -27.99 54.86
C ASN A 240 -15.87 -28.97 54.20
N ILE A 241 -14.54 -28.73 54.27
CA ILE A 241 -13.52 -29.55 53.58
C ILE A 241 -12.51 -30.14 54.57
N GLY A 242 -12.08 -29.36 55.56
CA GLY A 242 -11.02 -29.72 56.51
C GLY A 242 -11.39 -30.88 57.44
N ARG A 243 -12.67 -31.28 57.47
CA ARG A 243 -13.14 -32.49 58.19
C ARG A 243 -13.19 -33.74 57.32
N SER A 244 -13.26 -33.63 55.98
CA SER A 244 -13.28 -34.77 55.04
C SER A 244 -11.89 -35.14 54.50
N PHE A 245 -10.90 -34.25 54.63
CA PHE A 245 -9.52 -34.49 54.18
C PHE A 245 -8.61 -34.89 55.35
N GLN A 246 -8.65 -36.16 55.77
CA GLN A 246 -7.52 -36.76 56.48
C GLN A 246 -6.49 -37.23 55.44
N PRO A 247 -5.23 -36.74 55.45
CA PRO A 247 -4.18 -37.41 54.71
C PRO A 247 -4.00 -38.80 55.33
N VAL A 248 -4.54 -39.82 54.67
CA VAL A 248 -4.30 -41.22 54.98
C VAL A 248 -2.82 -41.46 54.68
N ASN A 249 -1.95 -41.32 55.70
CA ASN A 249 -0.58 -41.86 55.84
C ASN A 249 0.34 -40.95 56.69
N LEU A 250 -0.02 -40.65 57.95
CA LEU A 250 0.94 -40.08 58.92
C LEU A 250 1.19 -40.95 60.15
N TYR A 251 0.69 -42.19 60.17
CA TYR A 251 1.12 -43.21 61.11
C TYR A 251 1.24 -44.57 60.40
N ARG A 252 2.43 -44.83 59.85
CA ARG A 252 3.04 -46.16 59.77
C ARG A 252 4.51 -46.00 60.08
#